data_AF-A0A662XG21-F1
#
_entry.id   AF-A0A662XG21-F1
#
_cell.length_a   1.000
_cell.length_b   1.000
_cell.length_c   1.000
_cell.angle_alpha   90.00
_cell.angle_beta   90.00
_cell.angle_gamma   90.00
#
_symmetry.space_group_name_H-M   'P 1'
#
loop_
_entity.id
_entity.type
_entity.pdbx_description
1 polymer ?
#
loop_
_entity_poly.entity_id
_entity_poly.type
_entity_poly.pdbx_seq_one_letter_code
_entity_poly.pdbx_strand_id
1 'polypeptide(L)'
;LWPFAKTLNSSMEHEASTVSENEEIEDSSVCSFESGSDEDENVELDEAVVNHIDTVLGATCCEKRCLENRAEGTTAFLRGYMKMTKDCQRTSLITALAMCSGFAEEGQRHRSTGARIRYTYVVPLVGQVCRRAFLTVFNVSNDTITR
;
A
#
# COMPACT_ATOMS: atom_id res chain seq x y z
N LEU A 1 -43.34 10.92 14.08
CA LEU A 1 -44.57 10.10 13.96
C LEU A 1 -44.29 8.98 12.98
N TRP A 2 -44.03 7.78 13.50
CA TRP A 2 -43.94 6.54 12.74
C TRP A 2 -45.34 6.14 12.22
N PRO A 3 -45.41 5.31 11.18
CA PRO A 3 -46.35 4.20 11.26
C PRO A 3 -45.67 2.85 11.03
N PHE A 4 -45.68 2.08 12.12
CA PHE A 4 -46.03 0.66 12.28
C PHE A 4 -46.01 -0.30 11.07
N ALA A 5 -45.01 -1.19 11.09
CA ALA A 5 -45.04 -2.66 11.07
C ALA A 5 -46.06 -3.43 10.20
N LYS A 6 -45.53 -4.41 9.45
CA LYS A 6 -45.97 -5.82 9.54
C LYS A 6 -44.85 -6.78 9.07
N THR A 7 -44.44 -7.63 10.00
CA THR A 7 -43.60 -8.82 9.80
C THR A 7 -44.46 -9.95 9.25
N LEU A 8 -43.95 -10.71 8.28
CA LEU A 8 -44.37 -12.09 8.02
C LEU A 8 -43.12 -12.91 7.70
N ASN A 9 -42.85 -13.87 8.56
CA ASN A 9 -41.85 -14.91 8.41
C ASN A 9 -42.62 -16.19 8.04
N SER A 10 -42.24 -16.90 6.98
CA SER A 10 -42.72 -18.27 6.73
C SER A 10 -41.73 -19.06 5.87
N SER A 11 -41.51 -20.29 6.33
CA SER A 11 -40.48 -21.28 6.06
C SER A 11 -40.37 -21.84 4.62
N MET A 12 -39.11 -22.07 4.22
CA MET A 12 -38.53 -23.37 3.83
C MET A 12 -39.19 -24.19 2.70
N GLU A 13 -38.63 -24.10 1.49
CA GLU A 13 -38.64 -25.20 0.51
C GLU A 13 -37.24 -25.30 -0.15
N HIS A 14 -36.64 -26.49 -0.08
CA HIS A 14 -35.42 -26.86 -0.79
C HIS A 14 -35.81 -27.46 -2.15
N GLU A 15 -35.25 -26.99 -3.26
CA GLU A 15 -34.98 -27.84 -4.42
C GLU A 15 -33.70 -27.41 -5.14
N ALA A 16 -32.94 -28.43 -5.53
CA ALA A 16 -31.60 -28.37 -6.08
C ALA A 16 -31.60 -27.86 -7.52
N SER A 17 -30.61 -27.03 -7.87
CA SER A 17 -30.12 -26.98 -9.23
C SER A 17 -28.60 -26.85 -9.21
N THR A 18 -27.98 -27.84 -9.83
CA THR A 18 -26.55 -27.99 -10.01
C THR A 18 -26.01 -26.87 -10.89
N VAL A 19 -25.08 -26.07 -10.38
CA VAL A 19 -24.05 -25.47 -11.22
C VAL A 19 -22.70 -25.78 -10.57
N SER A 20 -21.92 -26.54 -11.31
CA SER A 20 -20.53 -26.82 -11.01
C SER A 20 -19.74 -25.61 -11.48
N GLU A 21 -19.20 -24.84 -10.55
CA GLU A 21 -18.08 -23.95 -10.80
C GLU A 21 -17.06 -24.19 -9.69
N ASN A 22 -16.17 -25.13 -10.00
CA ASN A 22 -14.92 -25.36 -9.32
C ASN A 22 -13.98 -24.22 -9.74
N GLU A 23 -13.93 -23.13 -8.98
CA GLU A 23 -12.72 -22.30 -8.87
C GLU A 23 -12.60 -21.90 -7.41
N GLU A 24 -11.94 -22.76 -6.64
CA GLU A 24 -11.34 -22.36 -5.38
C GLU A 24 -10.37 -21.23 -5.72
N ILE A 25 -10.74 -20.00 -5.37
CA ILE A 25 -9.86 -18.83 -5.44
C ILE A 25 -8.83 -19.01 -4.32
N GLU A 26 -7.84 -19.88 -4.55
CA GLU A 26 -6.59 -19.87 -3.81
C GLU A 26 -5.67 -18.81 -4.43
N ASP A 27 -5.97 -17.54 -4.16
CA ASP A 27 -4.93 -16.52 -4.06
C ASP A 27 -5.22 -15.68 -2.82
N SER A 28 -5.32 -16.35 -1.67
CA SER A 28 -5.10 -15.67 -0.41
C SER A 28 -3.59 -15.55 -0.21
N SER A 29 -2.92 -14.74 -1.04
CA SER A 29 -1.62 -14.15 -0.70
C SER A 29 -1.83 -13.13 0.42
N VAL A 30 -2.37 -13.61 1.55
CA VAL A 30 -2.42 -12.85 2.78
C VAL A 30 -0.98 -12.63 3.20
N CYS A 31 -0.60 -11.36 3.33
CA CYS A 31 0.68 -11.00 3.90
C CYS A 31 0.62 -11.28 5.39
N SER A 32 0.77 -12.56 5.74
CA SER A 32 0.83 -13.00 7.13
C SER A 32 2.04 -12.34 7.79
N PHE A 33 1.74 -11.44 8.71
CA PHE A 33 2.72 -10.88 9.62
C PHE A 33 2.94 -11.91 10.72
N GLU A 34 4.06 -12.63 10.65
CA GLU A 34 4.56 -13.44 11.76
C GLU A 34 4.96 -12.45 12.87
N SER A 35 4.03 -12.16 13.79
CA SER A 35 4.30 -11.32 14.95
C SER A 35 5.18 -12.12 15.92
N GLY A 36 6.49 -12.02 15.75
CA GLY A 36 7.46 -12.47 16.74
C GLY A 36 7.20 -11.75 18.06
N SER A 37 7.09 -12.53 19.13
CA SER A 37 6.88 -12.10 20.51
C SER A 37 7.85 -11.01 20.95
N ASP A 38 7.35 -10.07 21.74
CA ASP A 38 8.08 -8.98 22.40
C ASP A 38 9.16 -9.52 23.34
N GLU A 39 10.34 -9.78 22.78
CA GLU A 39 11.59 -9.87 23.51
C GLU A 39 12.45 -8.74 22.92
N ASP A 40 13.07 -7.91 23.76
CA ASP A 40 14.04 -6.86 23.41
C ASP A 40 15.32 -7.48 22.80
N GLU A 41 15.16 -8.28 21.76
CA GLU A 41 16.24 -8.72 20.91
C GLU A 41 16.64 -7.51 20.09
N ASN A 42 17.90 -7.10 20.25
CA ASN A 42 18.61 -6.33 19.25
C ASN A 42 18.62 -7.19 17.96
N VAL A 43 17.50 -7.19 17.22
CA VAL A 43 17.37 -7.88 15.94
C VAL A 43 18.36 -7.21 15.03
N GLU A 44 19.51 -7.85 14.86
CA GLU A 44 20.56 -7.42 13.95
C GLU A 44 19.90 -7.18 12.59
N LEU A 45 19.82 -5.91 12.19
CA LEU A 45 19.26 -5.58 10.89
C LEU A 45 20.20 -6.15 9.84
N ASP A 46 19.65 -6.93 8.91
CA ASP A 46 20.35 -7.31 7.70
C ASP A 46 21.00 -6.07 7.07
N GLU A 47 22.28 -6.18 6.73
CA GLU A 47 23.09 -5.15 6.11
C GLU A 47 22.38 -4.55 4.88
N ALA A 48 21.63 -5.36 4.12
CA ALA A 48 20.82 -4.89 3.00
C ALA A 48 19.73 -3.89 3.43
N VAL A 49 19.12 -4.09 4.59
CA VAL A 49 18.08 -3.20 5.14
C VAL A 49 18.71 -1.90 5.63
N VAL A 50 19.84 -1.99 6.34
CA VAL A 50 20.59 -0.80 6.80
C VAL A 50 21.03 0.05 5.61
N ASN A 51 21.67 -0.57 4.61
CA ASN A 51 22.11 0.10 3.39
C ASN A 51 20.95 0.79 2.65
N HIS A 52 19.76 0.15 2.63
CA HIS A 52 18.58 0.75 2.00
C HIS A 52 18.02 1.93 2.79
N ILE A 53 17.98 1.84 4.12
CA ILE A 53 17.60 2.96 5.00
C ILE A 53 18.55 4.15 4.79
N ASP A 54 19.86 3.91 4.80
CA ASP A 54 20.86 4.96 4.61
C ASP A 54 20.75 5.60 3.23
N THR A 55 20.51 4.78 2.19
CA THR A 55 20.26 5.27 0.83
C THR A 55 19.03 6.17 0.77
N VAL A 56 17.94 5.77 1.41
CA VAL A 56 16.67 6.52 1.41
C VAL A 56 16.79 7.82 2.21
N LEU A 57 17.39 7.79 3.40
CA LEU A 57 17.54 8.97 4.26
C LEU A 57 18.62 9.93 3.75
N GLY A 58 19.65 9.42 3.08
CA GLY A 58 20.67 10.21 2.39
C GLY A 58 20.23 10.78 1.03
N ALA A 59 19.09 10.35 0.50
CA ALA A 59 18.66 10.75 -0.83
C ALA A 59 18.28 12.24 -0.93
N THR A 60 19.02 12.99 -1.75
CA THR A 60 18.63 14.34 -2.17
C THR A 60 17.52 14.28 -3.22
N CYS A 61 16.27 14.18 -2.76
CA CYS A 61 15.10 13.91 -3.60
C CYS A 61 14.38 15.17 -4.11
N CYS A 62 14.26 16.22 -3.30
CA CYS A 62 13.63 17.49 -3.64
C CYS A 62 14.10 18.63 -2.72
N GLU A 63 13.84 19.89 -3.09
CA GLU A 63 14.18 21.08 -2.30
C GLU A 63 13.56 21.04 -0.89
N LYS A 64 12.38 20.45 -0.75
CA LYS A 64 11.67 20.31 0.53
C LYS A 64 12.25 19.22 1.44
N ARG A 65 13.26 18.46 0.98
CA ARG A 65 13.90 17.34 1.68
C ARG A 65 12.87 16.47 2.40
N CYS A 66 11.87 15.99 1.65
CA CYS A 66 10.62 15.44 2.20
C CYS A 66 10.74 14.19 3.11
N LEU A 67 11.96 13.63 3.26
CA LEU A 67 12.28 12.50 4.13
C LEU A 67 13.12 12.88 5.36
N GLU A 68 13.75 14.07 5.38
CA GLU A 68 14.77 14.44 6.40
C GLU A 68 14.22 14.39 7.83
N ASN A 69 13.00 14.89 8.05
CA ASN A 69 12.36 14.90 9.37
C ASN A 69 11.46 13.68 9.62
N ARG A 70 11.59 12.63 8.81
CA ARG A 70 10.71 11.44 8.86
C ARG A 70 11.50 10.15 8.98
N ALA A 71 12.69 10.23 9.59
CA ALA A 71 13.61 9.11 9.73
C ALA A 71 12.99 7.93 10.47
N GLU A 72 12.25 8.18 11.56
CA GLU A 72 11.58 7.14 12.35
C GLU A 72 10.54 6.38 11.52
N GLY A 73 9.58 7.08 10.92
CA GLY A 73 8.56 6.47 10.07
C GLY A 73 9.13 5.75 8.86
N THR A 74 10.19 6.30 8.25
CA THR A 74 10.88 5.68 7.11
C THR A 74 11.59 4.40 7.52
N THR A 75 12.28 4.41 8.67
CA THR A 75 12.98 3.26 9.22
C THR A 75 12.00 2.15 9.60
N ALA A 76 10.91 2.49 10.31
CA ALA A 76 9.88 1.54 10.71
C ALA A 76 9.23 0.88 9.48
N PHE A 77 8.88 1.67 8.46
CA PHE A 77 8.33 1.16 7.21
C PHE A 77 9.32 0.22 6.51
N LEU A 78 10.56 0.65 6.30
CA LEU A 78 11.56 -0.15 5.56
C LEU A 78 11.92 -1.46 6.29
N ARG A 79 11.99 -1.44 7.63
CA ARG A 79 12.18 -2.66 8.44
C ARG A 79 11.09 -3.69 8.18
N GLY A 80 9.83 -3.27 8.16
CA GLY A 80 8.70 -4.16 7.86
C GLY A 80 8.68 -4.58 6.39
N TYR A 81 8.80 -3.62 5.49
CA TYR A 81 8.74 -3.82 4.04
C TYR A 81 9.81 -4.80 3.54
N MET A 82 11.05 -4.69 4.04
CA MET A 82 12.15 -5.55 3.61
C MET A 82 12.06 -6.99 4.16
N LYS A 83 11.32 -7.20 5.26
CA LYS A 83 11.02 -8.53 5.80
C LYS A 83 9.91 -9.26 5.03
N MET A 84 9.12 -8.53 4.23
CA MET A 84 8.04 -9.11 3.42
C MET A 84 8.59 -9.93 2.24
N THR A 85 7.82 -10.94 1.82
CA THR A 85 8.05 -11.64 0.55
C THR A 85 7.92 -10.68 -0.64
N LYS A 86 8.44 -11.07 -1.81
CA LYS A 86 8.35 -10.23 -3.02
C LYS A 86 6.92 -9.95 -3.46
N ASP A 87 6.01 -10.90 -3.30
CA ASP A 87 4.60 -10.71 -3.62
C ASP A 87 3.95 -9.71 -2.65
N CYS A 88 4.26 -9.78 -1.36
CA CYS A 88 3.79 -8.80 -0.39
C CYS A 88 4.38 -7.41 -0.60
N GLN A 89 5.67 -7.32 -0.97
CA GLN A 89 6.29 -6.05 -1.38
C GLN A 89 5.57 -5.44 -2.59
N ARG A 90 5.20 -6.27 -3.57
CA ARG A 90 4.45 -5.86 -4.76
C ARG A 90 3.05 -5.40 -4.40
N THR A 91 2.31 -6.14 -3.58
CA THR A 91 0.97 -5.77 -3.11
C THR A 91 1.00 -4.48 -2.29
N SER A 92 2.01 -4.29 -1.43
CA SER A 92 2.24 -3.05 -0.69
C SER A 92 2.46 -1.86 -1.62
N LEU A 93 3.30 -2.00 -2.66
CA LEU A 93 3.52 -0.97 -3.68
C LEU A 93 2.22 -0.64 -4.44
N ILE A 94 1.49 -1.66 -4.91
CA ILE A 94 0.21 -1.48 -5.63
C ILE A 94 -0.79 -0.73 -4.74
N THR A 95 -0.87 -1.10 -3.46
CA THR A 95 -1.75 -0.45 -2.49
C THR A 95 -1.36 1.00 -2.28
N ALA A 96 -0.06 1.29 -2.14
CA ALA A 96 0.45 2.66 -2.03
C ALA A 96 0.09 3.48 -3.28
N LEU A 97 0.28 2.92 -4.49
CA LEU A 97 -0.09 3.59 -5.75
C LEU A 97 -1.61 3.83 -5.86
N ALA A 98 -2.43 2.86 -5.46
CA ALA A 98 -3.89 3.02 -5.42
C ALA A 98 -4.30 4.16 -4.48
N MET A 99 -3.70 4.24 -3.29
CA MET A 99 -3.90 5.38 -2.38
C MET A 99 -3.48 6.71 -3.03
N CYS A 100 -2.31 6.77 -3.68
CA CYS A 100 -1.85 7.97 -4.38
C CYS A 100 -2.84 8.43 -5.47
N SER A 101 -3.51 7.48 -6.13
CA SER A 101 -4.53 7.79 -7.13
C SER A 101 -5.82 8.35 -6.52
N GLY A 102 -6.21 7.87 -5.33
CA GLY A 102 -7.36 8.39 -4.58
C GLY A 102 -7.11 9.77 -3.96
N PHE A 103 -5.85 10.12 -3.67
CA PHE A 103 -5.45 11.45 -3.21
C PHE A 103 -5.11 12.43 -4.34
N ALA A 104 -5.19 12.01 -5.60
CA ALA A 104 -5.07 12.94 -6.72
C ALA A 104 -6.29 13.87 -6.68
N GLU A 105 -6.07 15.19 -6.60
CA GLU A 105 -7.16 16.13 -6.40
C GLU A 105 -8.29 15.93 -7.42
N GLU A 106 -9.49 15.70 -6.90
CA GLU A 106 -10.74 15.52 -7.61
C GLU A 106 -11.06 16.82 -8.39
N GLY A 107 -10.46 17.01 -9.56
CA GLY A 107 -10.64 18.26 -10.30
C GLY A 107 -9.88 18.42 -11.61
N GLN A 108 -8.84 17.63 -11.90
CA GLN A 108 -8.05 17.79 -13.14
C GLN A 108 -8.24 16.67 -14.16
N ARG A 109 -9.47 16.21 -14.36
CA ARG A 109 -9.85 15.50 -15.59
C ARG A 109 -10.49 16.46 -16.57
N HIS A 110 -9.66 17.20 -17.30
CA HIS A 110 -10.10 17.87 -18.50
C HIS A 110 -9.19 17.48 -19.67
N ARG A 111 -9.70 16.59 -20.53
CA ARG A 111 -9.01 16.05 -21.71
C ARG A 111 -8.61 17.14 -22.73
N SER A 112 -8.99 18.40 -22.53
CA SER A 112 -8.73 19.48 -23.48
C SER A 112 -7.51 20.35 -23.16
N THR A 113 -6.89 20.23 -21.97
CA THR A 113 -5.81 21.16 -21.54
C THR A 113 -4.41 20.57 -21.49
N GLY A 114 -4.20 19.29 -21.81
CA GLY A 114 -2.86 18.66 -21.76
C GLY A 114 -2.24 18.61 -20.36
N ALA A 115 -3.02 18.84 -19.31
CA ALA A 115 -2.53 18.83 -17.93
C ALA A 115 -2.17 17.39 -17.51
N ARG A 116 -0.87 17.13 -17.30
CA ARG A 116 -0.42 15.87 -16.67
C ARG A 116 -0.95 15.82 -15.24
N ILE A 117 -1.64 14.74 -14.91
CA ILE A 117 -2.08 14.44 -13.54
C ILE A 117 -0.85 14.50 -12.63
N ARG A 118 -0.88 15.39 -11.64
CA ARG A 118 0.13 15.44 -10.59
C ARG A 118 -0.35 14.53 -9.47
N TYR A 119 0.21 13.32 -9.41
CA TYR A 119 -0.04 12.41 -8.31
C TYR A 119 0.62 12.93 -7.04
N THR A 120 -0.12 12.89 -5.94
CA THR A 120 0.44 13.03 -4.60
C THR A 120 0.96 11.65 -4.17
N TYR A 121 2.28 11.48 -4.11
CA TYR A 121 2.88 10.21 -3.69
C TYR A 121 2.84 10.07 -2.17
N VAL A 122 2.37 8.93 -1.67
CA VAL A 122 2.21 8.64 -0.24
C VAL A 122 2.91 7.34 0.12
N VAL A 123 3.76 7.38 1.14
CA VAL A 123 4.45 6.20 1.69
C VAL A 123 3.81 5.86 3.05
N PRO A 124 3.46 4.60 3.33
CA PRO A 124 2.93 4.19 4.64
C PRO A 124 3.86 4.60 5.79
N LEU A 125 3.30 5.06 6.91
CA LEU A 125 4.03 5.57 8.10
C LEU A 125 4.90 6.83 7.88
N VAL A 126 5.06 7.29 6.63
CA VAL A 126 5.85 8.48 6.28
C VAL A 126 4.97 9.62 5.76
N GLY A 127 3.88 9.31 5.06
CA GLY A 127 2.97 10.30 4.47
C GLY A 127 3.41 10.78 3.08
N GLN A 128 3.05 12.02 2.74
CA GLN A 128 3.27 12.57 1.40
C GLN A 128 4.74 12.84 1.10
N VAL A 129 5.23 12.34 -0.02
CA VAL A 129 6.61 12.49 -0.49
C VAL A 129 6.65 12.91 -1.96
N CYS A 130 7.82 13.32 -2.45
CA CYS A 130 8.00 13.53 -3.88
C CYS A 130 8.15 12.19 -4.62
N ARG A 131 7.92 12.20 -5.94
CA ARG A 131 8.06 11.01 -6.80
C ARG A 131 9.41 10.31 -6.63
N ARG A 132 10.50 11.07 -6.58
CA ARG A 132 11.86 10.52 -6.45
C ARG A 132 12.01 9.76 -5.14
N ALA A 133 11.59 10.35 -4.02
CA ALA A 133 11.60 9.69 -2.71
C ALA A 133 10.75 8.41 -2.72
N PHE A 134 9.55 8.45 -3.32
CA PHE A 134 8.69 7.27 -3.45
C PHE A 134 9.38 6.12 -4.20
N LEU A 135 9.99 6.43 -5.36
CA LEU A 135 10.73 5.45 -6.16
C LEU A 135 11.90 4.83 -5.37
N THR A 136 12.65 5.67 -4.64
CA THR A 136 13.78 5.22 -3.81
C THR A 136 13.31 4.33 -2.66
N VAL A 137 12.25 4.71 -1.94
CA VAL A 137 11.71 3.92 -0.80
C VAL A 137 11.31 2.51 -1.23
N PHE A 138 10.53 2.39 -2.31
CA PHE A 138 10.06 1.09 -2.82
C PHE A 138 11.10 0.38 -3.70
N ASN A 139 12.29 0.96 -3.90
CA ASN A 139 13.34 0.45 -4.78
C ASN A 139 12.82 0.11 -6.20
N VAL A 140 12.05 1.02 -6.79
CA VAL A 140 11.47 0.84 -8.13
C VAL A 140 11.95 1.88 -9.13
N SER A 141 12.03 1.46 -10.38
CA SER A 141 12.44 2.31 -11.49
C SER A 141 11.35 3.29 -11.91
N ASN A 142 11.75 4.34 -12.63
CA ASN A 142 10.82 5.35 -13.14
C ASN A 142 9.71 4.74 -14.02
N ASP A 143 10.08 3.75 -14.83
CA ASP A 143 9.24 3.11 -15.85
C ASP A 143 8.10 2.30 -15.24
N THR A 144 8.28 1.84 -14.00
CA THR A 144 7.31 1.02 -13.25
C THR A 144 6.04 1.81 -12.88
N ILE A 145 6.11 3.14 -12.82
CA ILE A 145 4.98 4.00 -12.38
C ILE A 145 4.29 4.71 -13.56
N THR A 146 4.90 4.76 -14.74
CA THR A 146 4.42 5.55 -15.90
C THR A 146 3.63 4.76 -16.94
N ARG A 147 3.34 3.48 -16.70
CA ARG A 147 2.48 2.65 -17.56
C ARG A 147 1.04 2.71 -17.08
#